data_AF-F0T9A4-F1
#
_entry.id   AF-F0T9A4-F1
#
_cell.length_a   1.000
_cell.length_b   1.000
_cell.length_c   1.000
_cell.angle_alpha   90.00
_cell.angle_beta   90.00
_cell.angle_gamma   90.00
#
_symmetry.space_group_name_H-M   'P 1'
#
loop_
_entity.id
_entity.type
_entity.pdbx_description
1 polymer ?
#
loop_
_entity_poly.entity_id
_entity_poly.type
_entity_poly.pdbx_seq_one_letter_code
_entity_poly.pdbx_strand_id
1 'polypeptide(L)'
;MKINKNIIFVLTLILGISLVLGTASAADSKTFVKTTVNKQTSVYAWEIFGYSYQNSYFKITKGTSYVNGYVTGINPMTGRSEKAPVYGYRVKITPLNSHVKIKKITIRSRGYPSGKLYSNTYYTCKNVFTPKKYMGFDRFTVYYTYSR
;
A
#
# COMPACT_ATOMS: atom_id res chain seq x y z
N MET A 1 5.28 -49.78 -57.87
CA MET A 1 4.79 -49.35 -56.55
C MET A 1 3.70 -48.31 -56.76
N LYS A 2 2.43 -48.61 -56.47
CA LYS A 2 1.32 -47.63 -56.60
C LYS A 2 1.26 -46.80 -55.32
N ILE A 3 1.69 -45.55 -55.38
CA ILE A 3 1.54 -44.60 -54.26
C ILE A 3 0.05 -44.27 -54.12
N ASN A 4 -0.49 -44.47 -52.93
CA ASN A 4 -1.90 -44.27 -52.64
C ASN A 4 -2.22 -42.77 -52.64
N LYS A 5 -3.19 -42.33 -53.46
CA LYS A 5 -3.55 -40.92 -53.63
C LYS A 5 -3.97 -40.23 -52.32
N ASN A 6 -4.47 -41.01 -51.36
CA ASN A 6 -4.84 -40.50 -50.03
C ASN A 6 -3.63 -40.08 -49.18
N ILE A 7 -2.46 -40.69 -49.39
CA ILE A 7 -1.23 -40.33 -48.66
C ILE A 7 -0.69 -38.98 -49.16
N ILE A 8 -0.79 -38.72 -50.46
CA ILE A 8 -0.40 -37.44 -51.07
C ILE A 8 -1.29 -36.31 -50.55
N PHE A 9 -2.59 -36.56 -50.42
CA PHE A 9 -3.56 -35.55 -49.94
C PHE A 9 -3.35 -35.17 -48.47
N VAL A 10 -2.96 -36.14 -47.62
CA VAL A 10 -2.66 -35.88 -46.21
C VAL A 10 -1.35 -35.09 -46.06
N LEU A 11 -0.33 -35.38 -46.88
CA LEU A 11 0.94 -34.65 -46.87
C LEU A 11 0.78 -33.20 -47.36
N THR A 12 -0.06 -32.93 -48.36
CA THR A 12 -0.35 -31.55 -48.80
C THR A 12 -1.16 -30.77 -47.78
N LEU A 13 -2.07 -31.42 -47.03
CA LEU A 13 -2.83 -30.77 -45.96
C LEU A 13 -1.93 -30.36 -44.78
N ILE A 14 -0.95 -31.19 -44.41
CA ILE A 14 -0.02 -30.91 -43.29
C ILE A 14 0.95 -29.77 -43.66
N LEU A 15 1.43 -29.72 -44.91
CA LEU A 15 2.26 -28.61 -45.42
C LEU A 15 1.47 -27.29 -45.55
N GLY A 16 0.19 -27.36 -45.94
CA GLY A 16 -0.70 -26.19 -46.04
C GLY A 16 -1.01 -25.54 -44.69
N ILE A 17 -1.26 -26.34 -43.63
CA ILE A 17 -1.52 -25.83 -42.28
C ILE A 17 -0.27 -25.17 -41.68
N SER A 18 0.91 -25.69 -41.99
CA SER A 18 2.19 -25.13 -41.55
C SER A 18 2.49 -23.76 -42.17
N LEU A 19 1.94 -23.47 -43.36
CA LEU A 19 2.11 -22.18 -44.04
C LEU A 19 1.19 -21.07 -43.50
N VAL A 20 0.04 -21.43 -42.92
CA VAL A 20 -0.90 -20.46 -42.33
C VAL A 20 -0.47 -20.03 -40.91
N LEU A 21 0.38 -20.80 -40.24
CA LEU A 21 0.97 -20.44 -38.94
C LEU A 21 2.31 -19.68 -39.08
N GLY A 22 2.77 -19.48 -40.30
CA GLY A 22 4.09 -18.93 -40.62
C GLY A 22 4.11 -17.47 -41.09
N THR A 23 3.15 -16.61 -40.68
CA THR A 23 3.26 -15.15 -40.90
C THR A 23 2.57 -14.34 -39.79
N ALA A 24 2.82 -14.65 -38.51
CA ALA A 24 2.69 -13.65 -37.45
C ALA A 24 4.03 -12.94 -37.27
N SER A 25 4.52 -12.30 -38.33
CA SER A 25 5.63 -11.35 -38.25
C SER A 25 5.06 -9.93 -38.24
N ALA A 26 5.54 -9.14 -37.29
CA ALA A 26 5.34 -7.70 -37.15
C ALA A 26 3.93 -7.21 -36.78
N ALA A 27 3.62 -7.33 -35.49
CA ALA A 27 3.16 -6.16 -34.78
C ALA A 27 4.11 -5.94 -33.60
N ASP A 28 5.13 -5.11 -33.82
CA ASP A 28 5.81 -4.38 -32.76
C ASP A 28 4.82 -3.37 -32.16
N SER A 29 3.68 -3.87 -31.66
CA SER A 29 2.91 -3.13 -30.69
C SER A 29 3.82 -3.11 -29.47
N LYS A 30 4.48 -1.97 -29.25
CA LYS A 30 4.82 -1.51 -27.90
C LYS A 30 3.52 -1.45 -27.11
N THR A 31 3.01 -2.62 -26.75
CA THR A 31 2.00 -2.79 -25.74
C THR A 31 2.76 -2.39 -24.51
N PHE A 32 2.61 -1.13 -24.09
CA PHE A 32 3.04 -0.69 -22.79
C PHE A 32 2.24 -1.54 -21.80
N VAL A 33 2.76 -2.73 -21.49
CA VAL A 33 2.20 -3.60 -20.46
C VAL A 33 2.31 -2.78 -19.20
N LYS A 34 1.17 -2.20 -18.79
CA LYS A 34 1.04 -1.39 -17.60
C LYS A 34 1.42 -2.25 -16.40
N THR A 35 2.70 -2.23 -16.06
CA THR A 35 3.27 -3.16 -15.09
C THR A 35 2.92 -2.61 -13.72
N THR A 36 2.05 -3.32 -13.02
CA THR A 36 1.63 -2.93 -11.68
C THR A 36 2.56 -3.54 -10.66
N VAL A 37 3.30 -2.71 -9.92
CA VAL A 37 4.26 -3.15 -8.91
C VAL A 37 3.69 -2.91 -7.52
N ASN A 38 3.69 -3.95 -6.68
CA ASN A 38 3.34 -3.85 -5.26
C ASN A 38 4.56 -3.36 -4.45
N LYS A 39 4.35 -2.37 -3.59
CA LYS A 39 5.37 -1.83 -2.69
C LYS A 39 4.81 -1.61 -1.29
N GLN A 40 5.71 -1.59 -0.32
CA GLN A 40 5.43 -1.18 1.05
C GLN A 40 6.51 -0.22 1.53
N THR A 41 6.11 0.76 2.32
CA THR A 41 7.04 1.71 2.96
C THR A 41 6.62 1.87 4.42
N SER A 42 7.58 1.74 5.32
CA SER A 42 7.38 2.03 6.74
C SER A 42 7.97 3.38 7.08
N VAL A 43 7.20 4.18 7.82
CA VAL A 43 7.55 5.53 8.26
C VAL A 43 7.34 5.58 9.76
N TYR A 44 8.39 5.90 10.50
CA TYR A 44 8.27 6.13 11.93
C TYR A 44 7.51 7.41 12.21
N ALA A 45 6.83 7.44 13.36
CA ALA A 45 6.08 8.62 13.73
C ALA A 45 6.94 9.88 13.80
N TRP A 46 8.16 9.77 14.35
CA TRP A 46 9.13 10.86 14.48
C TRP A 46 9.53 11.47 13.14
N GLU A 47 9.51 10.72 12.04
CA GLU A 47 9.76 11.23 10.68
C GLU A 47 8.65 12.18 10.19
N ILE A 48 7.48 12.16 10.83
CA ILE A 48 6.32 13.02 10.51
C ILE A 48 6.25 14.22 11.47
N PHE A 49 7.10 14.30 12.51
CA PHE A 49 7.06 15.40 13.48
C PHE A 49 7.44 16.76 12.88
N GLY A 50 8.23 16.79 11.80
CA GLY A 50 8.51 17.99 11.00
C GLY A 50 7.36 18.43 10.08
N TYR A 51 6.10 18.16 10.45
CA TYR A 51 4.83 18.44 9.74
C TYR A 51 4.48 17.51 8.56
N SER A 52 5.44 16.91 7.85
CA SER A 52 5.13 15.90 6.84
C SER A 52 6.31 15.00 6.48
N TYR A 53 6.00 13.78 6.06
CA TYR A 53 6.92 12.88 5.35
C TYR A 53 6.50 12.79 3.88
N GLN A 54 7.47 12.71 2.96
CA GLN A 54 7.19 12.53 1.54
C GLN A 54 8.27 11.65 0.89
N ASN A 55 7.85 10.77 -0.02
CA ASN A 55 8.74 10.07 -0.95
C ASN A 55 8.23 10.25 -2.39
N SER A 56 8.79 9.53 -3.37
CA SER A 56 8.40 9.64 -4.79
C SER A 56 6.96 9.19 -5.11
N TYR A 57 6.26 8.53 -4.18
CA TYR A 57 4.97 7.90 -4.43
C TYR A 57 3.83 8.52 -3.63
N PHE A 58 4.08 8.92 -2.39
CA PHE A 58 3.05 9.49 -1.51
C PHE A 58 3.61 10.50 -0.52
N LYS A 59 2.71 11.31 0.03
CA LYS A 59 2.95 12.22 1.15
C LYS A 59 2.10 11.84 2.35
N ILE A 60 2.69 11.89 3.53
CA ILE A 60 2.05 11.76 4.83
C ILE A 60 2.08 13.13 5.51
N THR A 61 0.92 13.74 5.76
CA THR A 61 0.83 15.06 6.40
C THR A 61 0.22 14.93 7.79
N LYS A 62 0.85 15.55 8.78
CA LYS A 62 0.32 15.68 10.14
C LYS A 62 -0.81 16.71 10.12
N GLY A 63 -2.00 16.28 10.53
CA GLY A 63 -3.15 17.16 10.74
C GLY A 63 -3.21 17.68 12.17
N THR A 64 -4.36 18.25 12.51
CA THR A 64 -4.62 18.77 13.85
C THR A 64 -4.52 17.68 14.92
N SER A 65 -3.96 18.07 16.06
CA SER A 65 -4.00 17.28 17.28
C SER A 65 -5.42 17.31 17.87
N TYR A 66 -5.80 16.26 18.60
CA TYR A 66 -7.07 16.18 19.32
C TYR A 66 -6.92 15.33 20.58
N VAL A 67 -7.83 15.51 21.54
CA VAL A 67 -7.89 14.67 22.74
C VAL A 67 -8.41 13.29 22.38
N ASN A 68 -7.58 12.28 22.61
CA ASN A 68 -7.78 10.87 22.31
C ASN A 68 -7.95 10.04 23.60
N GLY A 69 -8.71 10.57 24.54
CA GLY A 69 -8.99 9.93 25.83
C GLY A 69 -8.22 10.57 26.98
N TYR A 70 -8.31 9.92 28.13
CA TYR A 70 -7.67 10.35 29.38
C TYR A 70 -7.02 9.15 30.04
N VAL A 71 -5.89 9.37 30.67
CA VAL A 71 -5.20 8.40 31.53
C VAL A 71 -5.19 8.92 32.94
N THR A 72 -5.36 8.01 33.89
CA THR A 72 -5.25 8.32 35.32
C THR A 72 -3.91 7.81 35.81
N GLY A 73 -3.16 8.66 36.53
CA GLY A 73 -1.89 8.30 37.13
C GLY A 73 -1.68 9.07 38.43
N ILE A 74 -0.72 8.62 39.25
CA ILE A 74 -0.31 9.38 40.43
C ILE A 74 0.59 10.53 39.97
N ASN A 75 0.22 11.76 40.30
CA ASN A 75 1.09 12.91 40.07
C ASN A 75 2.25 12.86 41.09
N PRO A 76 3.52 12.84 40.64
CA PRO A 76 4.67 12.71 41.51
C PRO A 76 4.91 13.93 42.42
N MET A 77 4.32 15.08 42.10
CA MET A 77 4.45 16.31 42.90
C MET A 77 3.42 16.37 44.04
N THR A 78 2.21 15.84 43.81
CA THR A 78 1.09 15.96 44.76
C THR A 78 0.76 14.65 45.47
N GLY A 79 1.29 13.52 44.98
CA GLY A 79 0.95 12.18 45.45
C GLY A 79 -0.50 11.77 45.18
N ARG A 80 -1.26 12.57 44.42
CA ARG A 80 -2.69 12.33 44.16
C ARG A 80 -2.92 11.69 42.80
N SER A 81 -3.99 10.93 42.70
CA SER A 81 -4.48 10.40 41.43
C SER A 81 -5.07 11.52 40.59
N GLU A 82 -4.51 11.76 39.41
CA GLU A 82 -4.90 12.81 38.49
C GLU A 82 -5.21 12.24 37.11
N LYS A 83 -6.20 12.83 36.44
CA LYS A 83 -6.53 12.53 35.03
C LYS A 83 -5.79 13.48 34.11
N ALA A 84 -4.95 12.94 33.24
CA ALA A 84 -4.29 13.69 32.18
C ALA A 84 -4.89 13.37 30.80
N PRO A 85 -5.13 14.37 29.94
CA PRO A 85 -5.57 14.13 28.56
C PRO A 85 -4.46 13.46 27.74
N VAL A 86 -4.86 12.47 26.95
CA VAL A 86 -4.03 11.80 25.96
C VAL A 86 -4.26 12.47 24.62
N TYR A 87 -3.25 13.09 24.02
CA TYR A 87 -3.36 13.66 22.68
C TYR A 87 -3.02 12.64 21.58
N GLY A 88 -3.79 12.68 20.50
CA GLY A 88 -3.49 12.07 19.21
C GLY A 88 -3.47 13.11 18.10
N TYR A 89 -3.08 12.72 16.87
CA TYR A 89 -3.15 13.60 15.70
C TYR A 89 -3.68 12.85 14.49
N ARG A 90 -4.40 13.58 13.63
CA ARG A 90 -4.86 13.04 12.34
C ARG A 90 -3.68 12.96 11.38
N VAL A 91 -3.71 11.99 10.49
CA VAL A 91 -2.72 11.86 9.42
C VAL A 91 -3.44 11.71 8.09
N LYS A 92 -3.05 12.51 7.10
CA LYS A 92 -3.52 12.37 5.73
C LYS A 92 -2.43 11.73 4.89
N ILE A 93 -2.74 10.61 4.24
CA ILE A 93 -1.82 9.94 3.31
C ILE A 93 -2.37 10.13 1.90
N THR A 94 -1.59 10.79 1.05
CA THR A 94 -2.03 11.17 -0.30
C THR A 94 -1.04 10.63 -1.33
N PRO A 95 -1.49 9.88 -2.35
CA PRO A 95 -0.61 9.52 -3.47
C PRO A 95 -0.19 10.79 -4.22
N LEU A 96 1.04 10.84 -4.70
CA LEU A 96 1.57 12.02 -5.42
C LEU A 96 1.19 12.04 -6.90
N ASN A 97 0.79 10.91 -7.46
CA ASN A 97 0.41 10.80 -8.87
C ASN A 97 -0.70 9.76 -9.06
N SER A 98 -1.42 9.84 -10.17
CA SER A 98 -2.57 8.97 -10.51
C SER A 98 -2.17 7.50 -10.72
N HIS A 99 -0.89 7.25 -10.94
CA HIS A 99 -0.35 5.91 -11.13
C HIS A 99 -0.11 5.19 -9.80
N VAL A 100 -0.06 5.90 -8.68
CA VAL A 100 0.05 5.31 -7.33
C VAL A 100 -1.33 5.13 -6.73
N LYS A 101 -1.65 3.89 -6.35
CA LYS A 101 -2.84 3.54 -5.58
C LYS A 101 -2.42 2.98 -4.23
N ILE A 102 -2.70 3.70 -3.16
CA ILE A 102 -2.60 3.15 -1.81
C ILE A 102 -3.67 2.07 -1.69
N LYS A 103 -3.32 0.92 -1.10
CA LYS A 103 -4.21 -0.26 -0.98
C LYS A 103 -4.59 -0.55 0.46
N LYS A 104 -3.62 -0.40 1.35
CA LYS A 104 -3.74 -0.73 2.76
C LYS A 104 -2.76 0.11 3.55
N ILE A 105 -3.16 0.53 4.74
CA ILE A 105 -2.31 1.22 5.70
C ILE A 105 -2.36 0.45 7.02
N THR A 106 -1.21 0.03 7.53
CA THR A 106 -1.09 -0.59 8.85
C THR A 106 -0.39 0.38 9.81
N ILE A 107 -0.90 0.49 11.02
CA ILE A 107 -0.45 1.49 11.99
C ILE A 107 -0.17 0.79 13.29
N ARG A 108 1.06 0.96 13.77
CA ARG A 108 1.54 0.42 15.03
C ARG A 108 1.64 1.56 16.04
N SER A 109 1.03 1.33 17.20
CA SER A 109 1.01 2.28 18.33
C SER A 109 1.39 1.56 19.62
N ARG A 110 1.98 2.29 20.57
CA ARG A 110 2.35 1.76 21.89
C ARG A 110 1.42 2.33 22.95
N GLY A 111 0.49 1.53 23.45
CA GLY A 111 -0.50 2.00 24.43
C GLY A 111 0.14 2.43 25.74
N TYR A 112 -0.23 3.61 26.21
CA TYR A 112 0.21 4.15 27.50
C TYR A 112 -0.85 3.93 28.60
N PRO A 113 -0.48 3.64 29.86
CA PRO A 113 0.88 3.42 30.37
C PRO A 113 1.41 2.00 30.12
N SER A 114 0.58 1.09 29.62
CA SER A 114 0.88 -0.36 29.54
C SER A 114 2.15 -0.75 28.75
N GLY A 115 2.63 0.10 27.85
CA GLY A 115 3.70 -0.22 26.91
C GLY A 115 3.32 -1.25 25.83
N LYS A 116 2.09 -1.76 25.83
CA LYS A 116 1.64 -2.81 24.89
C LYS A 116 1.60 -2.28 23.46
N LEU A 117 2.02 -3.10 22.50
CA LEU A 117 1.95 -2.78 21.08
C LEU A 117 0.56 -3.13 20.52
N TYR A 118 -0.02 -2.19 19.80
CA TYR A 118 -1.29 -2.32 19.09
C TYR A 118 -1.05 -2.11 17.61
N SER A 119 -1.74 -2.88 16.77
CA SER A 119 -1.66 -2.76 15.32
C SER A 119 -3.07 -2.70 14.74
N ASN A 120 -3.35 -1.68 13.94
CA ASN A 120 -4.60 -1.56 13.22
C ASN A 120 -4.34 -1.45 11.72
N THR A 121 -5.16 -2.13 10.92
CA THR A 121 -5.06 -2.11 9.46
C THR A 121 -6.31 -1.47 8.86
N TYR A 122 -6.10 -0.56 7.91
CA TYR A 122 -7.12 0.19 7.22
C TYR A 122 -7.02 -0.09 5.73
N TYR A 123 -8.11 -0.56 5.14
CA TYR A 123 -8.24 -0.79 3.70
C TYR A 123 -8.88 0.45 3.05
N THR A 124 -8.43 0.77 1.85
CA THR A 124 -8.54 2.14 1.32
C THR A 124 -9.91 2.44 0.73
N CYS A 125 -10.76 3.04 1.54
CA CYS A 125 -11.80 3.97 1.08
C CYS A 125 -11.64 5.38 1.71
N LYS A 126 -10.71 5.57 2.66
CA LYS A 126 -10.47 6.87 3.32
C LYS A 126 -8.97 7.16 3.42
N ASN A 127 -8.53 8.23 2.77
CA ASN A 127 -7.15 8.75 2.78
C ASN A 127 -6.81 9.57 4.04
N VAL A 128 -7.74 9.59 5.01
CA VAL A 128 -7.61 10.28 6.29
C VAL A 128 -7.65 9.21 7.38
N PHE A 129 -6.56 9.14 8.13
CA PHE A 129 -6.42 8.23 9.26
C PHE A 129 -6.48 9.01 10.58
N THR A 130 -7.21 8.45 11.55
CA THR A 130 -7.42 9.02 12.88
C THR A 130 -7.32 7.88 13.90
N PRO A 131 -6.31 7.86 14.78
CA PRO A 131 -6.16 6.79 15.76
C PRO A 131 -7.30 6.84 16.78
N LYS A 132 -7.92 5.70 17.06
CA LYS A 132 -8.85 5.57 18.18
C LYS A 132 -8.05 5.06 19.39
N LYS A 133 -7.99 5.86 20.46
CA LYS A 133 -7.48 5.57 21.81
C LYS A 133 -5.98 5.46 22.08
N TYR A 134 -5.13 5.09 21.11
CA TYR A 134 -3.72 4.80 21.44
C TYR A 134 -2.79 6.01 21.32
N MET A 135 -1.97 6.21 22.35
CA MET A 135 -0.89 7.20 22.37
C MET A 135 0.38 6.60 21.76
N GLY A 136 1.29 7.43 21.23
CA GLY A 136 2.57 6.98 20.69
C GLY A 136 2.42 6.15 19.41
N PHE A 137 2.33 6.82 18.27
CA PHE A 137 2.60 6.14 17.01
C PHE A 137 4.06 5.68 17.01
N ASP A 138 4.26 4.39 16.77
CA ASP A 138 5.60 3.87 16.49
C ASP A 138 5.83 3.98 14.99
N ARG A 139 4.90 3.45 14.19
CA ARG A 139 5.11 3.24 12.75
C ARG A 139 3.83 3.25 11.93
N PHE A 140 3.93 3.82 10.74
CA PHE A 140 2.97 3.71 9.65
C PHE A 140 3.57 2.84 8.55
N THR A 141 2.90 1.77 8.16
CA THR A 141 3.27 0.94 7.02
C THR A 141 2.23 1.12 5.91
N VAL A 142 2.64 1.76 4.83
CA VAL A 142 1.79 2.07 3.68
C VAL A 142 2.06 1.05 2.59
N TYR A 143 1.02 0.30 2.20
CA TYR A 143 1.02 -0.63 1.08
C TYR A 143 0.38 0.06 -0.12
N TYR A 144 1.10 0.11 -1.23
CA TYR A 144 0.65 0.79 -2.44
C TYR A 144 1.09 0.03 -3.69
N THR A 145 0.29 0.16 -4.74
CA THR A 145 0.69 -0.24 -6.08
C THR A 145 1.07 1.00 -6.87
N TYR A 146 2.05 0.89 -7.75
CA TYR A 146 2.24 1.89 -8.78
C TYR A 146 2.32 1.23 -10.17
N SER A 147 1.76 1.91 -11.16
CA SER A 147 1.86 1.50 -12.56
C SER A 147 2.97 2.29 -13.25
N ARG A 148 3.86 1.58 -13.95
CA ARG A 148 4.76 2.20 -14.94
C ARG A 148 4.11 2.20 -16.31
#